data_AF-H4F8J5-F1
#
_entry.id   AF-H4F8J5-F1
#
_cell.length_a   1.000
_cell.length_b   1.000
_cell.length_c   1.000
_cell.angle_alpha   90.00
_cell.angle_beta   90.00
_cell.angle_gamma   90.00
#
_symmetry.space_group_name_H-M   'P 1'
#
loop_
_entity.id
_entity.type
_entity.pdbx_description
1 polymer ?
#
loop_
_entity_poly.entity_id
_entity_poly.type
_entity_poly.pdbx_seq_one_letter_code
_entity_poly.pdbx_strand_id
1 'polypeptide(L)'
;MRFTIKLKLALTFGIIILMSFGMAMLAINNLSTLNSAITEIVQGPAANLRNSSDLSDTIYLSIRAEKNAILNTDPTQISSYSQEVSEARTRINELLTRLDAEKAEGVRVKVAEFRAALPAWLELQDQIIALARQNTPESNTRAGVISMDEGAKMTSVLLAAMNGLNEEIVKDLNATDEATNVQYDHSRNILIGIVVGLLVFSAVVAIWISINISRGLRRASDLAVAVSIGDLNHEIEHKANDEIKDLVKSMEIMTT
;
A
#
# COMPACT_ATOMS: atom_id res chain seq x y z
N MET A 1 49.51 12.91 1.72
CA MET A 1 48.81 13.50 0.55
C MET A 1 48.48 14.96 0.83
N ARG A 2 48.64 15.84 -0.15
CA ARG A 2 48.33 17.27 -0.04
C ARG A 2 46.83 17.48 -0.22
N PHE A 3 46.17 18.21 0.69
CA PHE A 3 44.73 18.45 0.65
C PHE A 3 44.44 19.69 -0.21
N THR A 4 44.47 19.50 -1.53
CA THR A 4 44.23 20.56 -2.51
C THR A 4 42.80 21.09 -2.45
N ILE A 5 42.56 22.34 -2.85
CA ILE A 5 41.22 22.93 -2.94
C ILE A 5 40.34 22.09 -3.87
N LYS A 6 40.91 21.63 -5.00
CA LYS A 6 40.24 20.72 -5.94
C LYS A 6 39.83 19.41 -5.27
N LEU A 7 40.72 18.80 -4.47
CA LEU A 7 40.42 17.57 -3.74
C LEU A 7 39.38 17.79 -2.64
N LYS A 8 39.44 18.91 -1.90
CA LYS A 8 38.44 19.29 -0.89
C LYS A 8 37.05 19.37 -1.52
N LEU A 9 36.90 20.15 -2.59
CA LEU A 9 35.64 20.32 -3.32
C LEU A 9 35.16 18.99 -3.91
N ALA A 10 36.03 18.23 -4.58
CA ALA A 10 35.69 16.96 -5.18
C ALA A 10 35.21 15.93 -4.15
N LEU A 11 35.86 15.85 -2.98
CA LEU A 11 35.43 14.96 -1.90
C LEU A 11 34.08 15.38 -1.33
N THR A 12 33.87 16.67 -1.07
CA THR A 12 32.61 17.13 -0.46
C THR A 12 31.43 16.99 -1.41
N PHE A 13 31.58 17.40 -2.67
CA PHE A 13 30.52 17.18 -3.67
C PHE A 13 30.34 15.71 -3.97
N GLY A 14 31.42 14.92 -4.04
CA GLY A 14 31.35 13.47 -4.23
C GLY A 14 30.56 12.76 -3.12
N ILE A 15 30.80 13.12 -1.85
CA ILE A 15 30.04 12.59 -0.71
C ILE A 15 28.55 12.98 -0.83
N ILE A 16 28.24 14.25 -1.13
CA ILE A 16 26.86 14.71 -1.27
C ILE A 16 26.14 13.97 -2.40
N ILE A 17 26.81 13.77 -3.54
CA ILE A 17 26.27 13.04 -4.69
C ILE A 17 26.02 11.58 -4.32
N LEU A 18 26.99 10.90 -3.68
CA LEU A 18 26.84 9.52 -3.24
C LEU A 18 25.70 9.35 -2.23
N MET A 19 25.59 10.27 -1.28
CA MET A 19 24.50 10.25 -0.31
C MET A 19 23.14 10.51 -0.99
N SER A 20 23.08 11.45 -1.94
CA SER A 20 21.87 11.73 -2.72
C SER A 20 21.43 10.52 -3.55
N PHE A 21 22.41 9.83 -4.17
CA PHE A 21 22.16 8.59 -4.89
C PHE A 21 21.62 7.49 -3.97
N GLY A 22 22.24 7.29 -2.80
CA GLY A 22 21.77 6.34 -1.80
C GLY A 22 20.35 6.66 -1.32
N MET A 23 20.05 7.94 -1.07
CA MET A 23 18.71 8.40 -0.72
C MET A 23 17.70 8.11 -1.84
N ALA A 24 18.04 8.38 -3.10
CA ALA A 24 17.16 8.09 -4.24
C ALA A 24 16.87 6.58 -4.35
N MET A 25 17.88 5.73 -4.16
CA MET A 25 17.71 4.27 -4.18
C MET A 25 16.80 3.78 -3.04
N LEU A 26 16.98 4.30 -1.82
CA LEU A 26 16.09 4.00 -0.69
C LEU A 26 14.66 4.48 -0.95
N ALA A 27 14.48 5.68 -1.51
CA ALA A 27 13.17 6.21 -1.84
C ALA A 27 12.44 5.36 -2.90
N ILE A 28 13.15 4.90 -3.93
CA ILE A 28 12.60 4.00 -4.96
C ILE A 28 12.19 2.66 -4.35
N ASN A 29 13.02 2.07 -3.50
CA ASN A 29 12.67 0.82 -2.82
C ASN A 29 11.43 0.97 -1.94
N ASN A 30 11.34 2.04 -1.14
CA ASN A 30 10.17 2.33 -0.32
C ASN A 30 8.90 2.53 -1.15
N LEU A 31 9.01 3.22 -2.30
CA LEU A 31 7.88 3.40 -3.22
C LEU A 31 7.44 2.06 -3.83
N SER A 32 8.39 1.19 -4.18
CA SER A 32 8.10 -0.16 -4.65
C SER A 32 7.37 -0.98 -3.58
N THR A 33 7.82 -0.92 -2.33
CA THR A 33 7.18 -1.64 -1.22
C THR A 33 5.77 -1.11 -0.95
N LEU A 34 5.58 0.21 -0.95
CA LEU A 34 4.26 0.83 -0.84
C LEU A 34 3.33 0.36 -1.97
N ASN A 35 3.82 0.32 -3.21
CA ASN A 35 3.06 -0.15 -4.35
C ASN A 35 2.67 -1.63 -4.21
N SER A 36 3.56 -2.48 -3.68
CA SER A 36 3.24 -3.87 -3.36
C SER A 36 2.17 -3.99 -2.27
N ALA A 37 2.25 -3.20 -1.20
CA ALA A 37 1.24 -3.20 -0.14
C ALA A 37 -0.14 -2.76 -0.65
N ILE A 38 -0.20 -1.73 -1.50
CA ILE A 38 -1.45 -1.32 -2.17
C ILE A 38 -1.99 -2.45 -3.04
N THR A 39 -1.10 -3.15 -3.77
CA THR A 39 -1.51 -4.30 -4.60
C THR A 39 -2.09 -5.42 -3.74
N GLU A 40 -1.52 -5.68 -2.56
CA GLU A 40 -2.01 -6.67 -1.60
C GLU A 40 -3.40 -6.29 -1.05
N ILE A 41 -3.63 -5.03 -0.69
CA ILE A 41 -4.95 -4.53 -0.28
C ILE A 41 -5.99 -4.75 -1.38
N VAL A 42 -5.66 -4.39 -2.63
CA VAL A 42 -6.57 -4.47 -3.78
C VAL A 42 -6.88 -5.92 -4.15
N GLN A 43 -5.87 -6.79 -4.18
CA GLN A 43 -6.01 -8.18 -4.62
C GLN A 43 -6.47 -9.14 -3.52
N GLY A 44 -6.30 -8.78 -2.24
CA GLY A 44 -6.77 -9.56 -1.10
C GLY A 44 -8.07 -9.00 -0.52
N PRO A 45 -8.04 -8.24 0.59
CA PRO A 45 -9.23 -7.88 1.35
C PRO A 45 -10.29 -7.11 0.53
N ALA A 46 -9.88 -6.19 -0.37
CA ALA A 46 -10.83 -5.45 -1.20
C ALA A 46 -11.51 -6.35 -2.26
N ALA A 47 -10.75 -7.27 -2.87
CA ALA A 47 -11.32 -8.26 -3.78
C ALA A 47 -12.28 -9.22 -3.05
N ASN A 48 -11.95 -9.61 -1.82
CA ASN A 48 -12.83 -10.42 -0.98
C ASN A 48 -14.11 -9.69 -0.62
N LEU A 49 -14.04 -8.40 -0.28
CA LEU A 49 -15.22 -7.60 -0.01
C LEU A 49 -16.17 -7.57 -1.21
N ARG A 50 -15.61 -7.40 -2.42
CA ARG A 50 -16.37 -7.51 -3.67
C ARG A 50 -16.97 -8.91 -3.87
N ASN A 51 -16.17 -9.97 -3.71
CA ASN A 51 -16.66 -11.35 -3.87
C ASN A 51 -17.78 -11.68 -2.88
N SER A 52 -17.67 -11.18 -1.64
CA SER A 52 -18.66 -11.39 -0.59
C SER A 52 -19.94 -10.56 -0.81
N SER A 53 -19.82 -9.37 -1.39
CA SER A 53 -20.96 -8.59 -1.88
C SER A 53 -21.66 -9.30 -3.04
N ASP A 54 -20.91 -9.74 -4.06
CA ASP A 54 -21.46 -10.51 -5.20
C ASP A 54 -22.16 -11.78 -4.70
N LEU A 55 -21.62 -12.41 -3.65
CA LEU A 55 -22.19 -13.61 -3.03
C LEU A 55 -23.51 -13.30 -2.33
N SER A 56 -23.56 -12.21 -1.55
CA SER A 56 -24.79 -11.72 -0.92
C SER A 56 -25.87 -11.43 -1.97
N ASP A 57 -25.53 -10.71 -3.03
CA ASP A 57 -26.44 -10.41 -4.14
C ASP A 57 -26.95 -11.68 -4.81
N THR A 58 -26.06 -12.65 -5.07
CA THR A 58 -26.42 -13.94 -5.69
C THR A 58 -27.39 -14.76 -4.83
N ILE A 59 -27.22 -14.74 -3.50
CA ILE A 59 -28.16 -15.37 -2.57
C ILE A 59 -29.54 -14.71 -2.67
N TYR A 60 -29.60 -13.37 -2.65
CA TYR A 60 -30.87 -12.64 -2.80
C TYR A 60 -31.53 -12.88 -4.16
N LEU A 61 -30.75 -12.98 -5.24
CA LEU A 61 -31.25 -13.35 -6.57
C LEU A 61 -31.89 -14.75 -6.56
N SER A 62 -31.22 -15.74 -5.94
CA SER A 62 -31.75 -17.10 -5.82
C SER A 62 -33.06 -17.14 -5.03
N ILE A 63 -33.11 -16.46 -3.88
CA ILE A 63 -34.33 -16.36 -3.05
C ILE A 63 -35.47 -15.71 -3.84
N ARG A 64 -35.17 -14.66 -4.61
CA ARG A 64 -36.18 -13.97 -5.44
C ARG A 64 -36.69 -14.88 -6.55
N ALA A 65 -35.81 -15.59 -7.25
CA ALA A 65 -36.18 -16.53 -8.30
C ALA A 65 -37.05 -17.67 -7.75
N GLU A 66 -36.70 -18.23 -6.58
CA GLU A 66 -37.53 -19.20 -5.88
C GLU A 66 -38.94 -18.66 -5.61
N LYS A 67 -39.05 -17.46 -5.03
CA LYS A 67 -40.35 -16.84 -4.74
C LYS A 67 -41.15 -16.59 -6.02
N ASN A 68 -40.50 -16.14 -7.09
CA ASN A 68 -41.14 -15.94 -8.39
C ASN A 68 -41.64 -17.27 -8.98
N ALA A 69 -40.89 -18.37 -8.82
CA ALA A 69 -41.34 -19.69 -9.25
C ALA A 69 -42.60 -20.15 -8.52
N ILE A 70 -42.71 -19.90 -7.20
CA ILE A 70 -43.89 -20.24 -6.39
C ILE A 70 -45.12 -19.42 -6.80
N LEU A 71 -44.92 -18.12 -7.07
CA LEU A 71 -46.00 -17.16 -7.27
C LEU A 71 -46.52 -17.09 -8.72
N ASN A 72 -45.78 -17.67 -9.67
CA ASN A 72 -46.18 -17.67 -11.07
C ASN A 72 -47.07 -18.88 -11.41
N THR A 73 -47.84 -18.77 -12.49
CA THR A 73 -48.71 -19.84 -13.00
C THR A 73 -48.37 -20.26 -14.43
N ASP A 74 -47.45 -19.55 -15.10
CA ASP A 74 -46.96 -19.89 -16.42
C ASP A 74 -45.80 -20.91 -16.31
N PRO A 75 -45.96 -22.14 -16.84
CA PRO A 75 -44.93 -23.18 -16.77
C PRO A 75 -43.59 -22.75 -17.38
N THR A 76 -43.59 -21.92 -18.41
CA THR A 76 -42.37 -21.46 -19.08
C THR A 76 -41.58 -20.51 -18.16
N GLN A 77 -42.27 -19.60 -17.49
CA GLN A 77 -41.68 -18.69 -16.52
C GLN A 77 -41.17 -19.43 -15.27
N ILE A 78 -41.94 -20.40 -14.76
CA ILE A 78 -41.52 -21.25 -13.63
C ILE A 78 -40.22 -22.01 -13.96
N SER A 79 -40.14 -22.56 -15.18
CA SER A 79 -38.91 -23.21 -15.65
C SER A 79 -37.73 -22.24 -15.74
N SER A 80 -37.96 -21.02 -16.24
CA SER A 80 -36.93 -19.96 -16.29
C SER A 80 -36.42 -19.60 -14.89
N TYR A 81 -37.31 -19.36 -13.93
CA TYR A 81 -36.88 -19.06 -12.56
C TYR A 81 -36.16 -20.23 -11.88
N SER A 82 -36.58 -21.47 -12.17
CA SER A 82 -35.86 -22.64 -11.68
C SER A 82 -34.43 -22.72 -12.24
N GLN A 83 -34.24 -22.28 -13.49
CA GLN A 83 -32.93 -22.18 -14.13
C GLN A 83 -32.09 -21.06 -13.49
N GLU A 84 -32.67 -19.89 -13.23
CA GLU A 84 -32.01 -18.80 -12.49
C GLU A 84 -31.51 -19.24 -11.11
N VAL A 85 -32.30 -20.06 -10.38
CA VAL A 85 -31.87 -20.66 -9.11
C VAL A 85 -30.64 -21.55 -9.30
N SER A 86 -30.64 -22.41 -10.32
CA SER A 86 -29.50 -23.29 -10.64
C SER A 86 -28.22 -22.50 -10.98
N GLU A 87 -28.37 -21.44 -11.77
CA GLU A 87 -27.27 -20.55 -12.14
C GLU A 87 -26.72 -19.79 -10.93
N ALA A 88 -27.60 -19.27 -10.07
CA ALA A 88 -27.20 -18.62 -8.83
C ALA A 88 -26.42 -19.57 -7.91
N ARG A 89 -26.83 -20.84 -7.81
CA ARG A 89 -26.09 -21.86 -7.03
C ARG A 89 -24.71 -22.15 -7.60
N THR A 90 -24.59 -22.22 -8.92
CA THR A 90 -23.30 -22.37 -9.59
C THR A 90 -22.40 -21.18 -9.24
N ARG A 91 -22.96 -19.96 -9.35
CA ARG A 91 -22.25 -18.71 -9.03
C ARG A 91 -21.84 -18.62 -7.56
N ILE A 92 -22.68 -19.06 -6.63
CA ILE A 92 -22.35 -19.16 -5.19
C ILE A 92 -21.10 -20.03 -5.00
N ASN A 93 -21.04 -21.21 -5.61
CA ASN A 93 -19.89 -22.10 -5.49
C ASN A 93 -18.61 -21.50 -6.10
N GLU A 94 -18.71 -20.81 -7.24
CA GLU A 94 -17.57 -20.10 -7.82
C GLU A 94 -17.01 -19.02 -6.90
N LEU A 95 -17.90 -18.21 -6.29
CA LEU A 95 -17.51 -17.13 -5.38
C LEU A 95 -16.89 -17.69 -4.10
N LEU A 96 -17.44 -18.77 -3.55
CA LEU A 96 -16.84 -19.47 -2.42
C LEU A 96 -15.47 -20.04 -2.75
N THR A 97 -15.29 -20.60 -3.95
CA THR A 97 -13.99 -21.12 -4.40
C THR A 97 -12.93 -20.00 -4.48
N ARG A 98 -13.33 -18.78 -4.88
CA ARG A 98 -12.43 -17.61 -4.86
C ARG A 98 -12.05 -17.22 -3.44
N LEU A 99 -13.02 -17.25 -2.52
CA LEU A 99 -12.79 -16.92 -1.11
C LEU A 99 -11.98 -18.00 -0.38
N ASP A 100 -11.97 -19.25 -0.84
CA ASP A 100 -11.11 -20.30 -0.29
C ASP A 100 -9.61 -20.03 -0.50
N ALA A 101 -9.25 -19.19 -1.47
CA ALA A 101 -7.86 -18.81 -1.74
C ALA A 101 -7.30 -17.78 -0.72
N GLU A 102 -8.15 -17.27 0.18
CA GLU A 102 -7.74 -16.30 1.18
C GLU A 102 -6.77 -16.91 2.20
N LYS A 103 -5.80 -16.11 2.66
CA LYS A 103 -4.78 -16.48 3.64
C LYS A 103 -5.16 -16.05 5.06
N ALA A 104 -5.97 -15.01 5.21
CA ALA A 104 -6.46 -14.54 6.50
C ALA A 104 -7.30 -15.63 7.19
N GLU A 105 -6.79 -16.18 8.29
CA GLU A 105 -7.41 -17.30 9.00
C GLU A 105 -8.84 -16.98 9.47
N GLY A 106 -9.08 -15.73 9.93
CA GLY A 106 -10.42 -15.28 10.32
C GLY A 106 -11.43 -15.41 9.17
N VAL A 107 -11.06 -14.95 7.98
CA VAL A 107 -11.91 -15.03 6.78
C VAL A 107 -12.15 -16.49 6.41
N ARG A 108 -11.11 -17.33 6.40
CA ARG A 108 -11.24 -18.77 6.07
C ARG A 108 -12.21 -19.50 7.00
N VAL A 109 -12.16 -19.20 8.31
CA VAL A 109 -13.11 -19.75 9.28
C VAL A 109 -14.54 -19.34 8.95
N LYS A 110 -14.78 -18.07 8.61
CA LYS A 110 -16.11 -17.58 8.23
C LYS A 110 -16.62 -18.14 6.90
N VAL A 111 -15.74 -18.35 5.93
CA VAL A 111 -16.09 -19.06 4.69
C VAL A 111 -16.53 -20.49 5.00
N ALA A 112 -15.83 -21.19 5.90
CA ALA A 112 -16.19 -22.54 6.31
C ALA A 112 -17.53 -22.60 7.06
N GLU A 113 -17.80 -21.65 7.97
CA GLU A 113 -19.09 -21.51 8.66
C GLU A 113 -20.23 -21.33 7.65
N PHE A 114 -20.08 -20.42 6.68
CA PHE A 114 -21.07 -20.22 5.64
C PHE A 114 -21.29 -21.47 4.78
N ARG A 115 -20.19 -22.12 4.36
CA ARG A 115 -20.22 -23.35 3.57
C ARG A 115 -20.92 -24.49 4.31
N ALA A 116 -20.83 -24.56 5.64
CA ALA A 116 -21.50 -25.57 6.44
C ALA A 116 -23.03 -25.38 6.50
N ALA A 117 -23.51 -24.12 6.42
CA ALA A 117 -24.95 -23.81 6.39
C ALA A 117 -25.59 -24.03 5.00
N LEU A 118 -24.79 -23.99 3.94
CA LEU A 118 -25.28 -24.01 2.56
C LEU A 118 -26.05 -25.29 2.16
N PRO A 119 -25.61 -26.53 2.46
CA PRO A 119 -26.27 -27.75 1.98
C PRO A 119 -27.73 -27.86 2.44
N ALA A 120 -28.02 -27.55 3.70
CA ALA A 120 -29.37 -27.62 4.25
C ALA A 120 -30.31 -26.60 3.59
N TRP A 121 -29.80 -25.41 3.26
CA TRP A 121 -30.54 -24.40 2.52
C TRP A 121 -30.83 -24.83 1.07
N LEU A 122 -29.84 -25.42 0.39
CA LEU A 122 -30.00 -25.93 -0.98
C LEU A 122 -31.03 -27.06 -1.07
N GLU A 123 -30.97 -28.02 -0.15
CA GLU A 123 -31.90 -29.16 -0.09
C GLU A 123 -33.35 -28.69 0.11
N LEU A 124 -33.56 -27.71 1.01
CA LEU A 124 -34.88 -27.16 1.24
C LEU A 124 -35.40 -26.39 0.01
N GLN A 125 -34.53 -25.61 -0.64
CA GLN A 125 -34.86 -24.92 -1.87
C GLN A 125 -35.19 -25.89 -3.02
N ASP A 126 -34.54 -27.06 -3.09
CA ASP A 126 -34.89 -28.11 -4.06
C ASP A 126 -36.32 -28.61 -3.88
N GLN A 127 -36.73 -28.83 -2.63
CA GLN A 127 -38.11 -29.24 -2.33
C GLN A 127 -39.12 -28.17 -2.74
N ILE A 128 -38.81 -26.90 -2.47
CA ILE A 128 -39.68 -25.76 -2.81
C ILE A 128 -39.82 -25.62 -4.34
N ILE A 129 -38.71 -25.66 -5.08
CA ILE A 129 -38.72 -25.57 -6.55
C ILE A 129 -39.42 -26.78 -7.19
N ALA A 130 -39.24 -27.98 -6.63
CA ALA A 130 -39.93 -29.18 -7.11
C ALA A 130 -41.45 -29.06 -6.95
N LEU A 131 -41.93 -28.47 -5.86
CA LEU A 131 -43.35 -28.17 -5.66
C LEU A 131 -43.85 -27.08 -6.63
N ALA A 132 -43.11 -25.98 -6.78
CA ALA A 132 -43.47 -24.91 -7.71
C ALA A 132 -43.60 -25.41 -9.16
N ARG A 133 -42.72 -26.32 -9.59
CA ARG A 133 -42.76 -26.94 -10.93
C ARG A 133 -43.99 -27.81 -11.18
N GLN A 134 -44.67 -28.31 -10.14
CA GLN A 134 -45.94 -29.03 -10.31
C GLN A 134 -47.06 -28.09 -10.76
N ASN A 135 -46.95 -26.79 -10.42
CA ASN A 135 -47.82 -25.71 -10.87
C ASN A 135 -49.32 -25.98 -10.64
N THR A 136 -49.66 -26.48 -9.45
CA THR A 136 -51.05 -26.63 -8.99
C THR A 136 -51.32 -25.73 -7.79
N PRO A 137 -52.58 -25.33 -7.53
CA PRO A 137 -52.90 -24.52 -6.35
C PRO A 137 -52.41 -25.13 -5.03
N GLU A 138 -52.54 -26.45 -4.88
CA GLU A 138 -52.12 -27.18 -3.68
C GLU A 138 -50.60 -27.22 -3.52
N SER A 139 -49.87 -27.50 -4.60
CA SER A 139 -48.40 -27.56 -4.59
C SER A 139 -47.78 -26.18 -4.37
N ASN A 140 -48.30 -25.14 -5.01
CA ASN A 140 -47.85 -23.76 -4.82
C ASN A 140 -48.14 -23.26 -3.40
N THR A 141 -49.31 -23.58 -2.83
CA THR A 141 -49.62 -23.27 -1.43
C THR A 141 -48.64 -23.96 -0.49
N ARG A 142 -48.35 -25.24 -0.72
CA ARG A 142 -47.39 -25.99 0.10
C ARG A 142 -45.97 -25.43 -0.01
N ALA A 143 -45.53 -25.10 -1.23
CA ALA A 143 -44.24 -24.47 -1.48
C ALA A 143 -44.12 -23.13 -0.74
N GLY A 144 -45.17 -22.30 -0.79
CA GLY A 144 -45.24 -21.03 -0.06
C GLY A 144 -45.12 -21.19 1.45
N VAL A 145 -45.81 -22.18 2.04
CA VAL A 145 -45.71 -22.47 3.48
C VAL A 145 -44.28 -22.88 3.88
N ILE A 146 -43.65 -23.77 3.11
CA ILE A 146 -42.28 -24.22 3.38
C ILE A 146 -41.29 -23.05 3.22
N SER A 147 -41.38 -22.29 2.13
CA SER A 147 -40.51 -21.13 1.85
C SER A 147 -40.63 -20.04 2.91
N MET A 148 -41.83 -19.77 3.42
CA MET A 148 -42.06 -18.68 4.37
C MET A 148 -41.84 -19.06 5.85
N ASP A 149 -41.82 -20.34 6.20
CA ASP A 149 -41.52 -20.81 7.57
C ASP A 149 -40.09 -21.37 7.66
N GLU A 150 -39.91 -22.66 7.34
CA GLU A 150 -38.61 -23.33 7.42
C GLU A 150 -37.55 -22.68 6.51
N GLY A 151 -37.96 -22.31 5.29
CA GLY A 151 -37.12 -21.62 4.32
C GLY A 151 -36.61 -20.28 4.82
N ALA A 152 -37.49 -19.49 5.46
CA ALA A 152 -37.14 -18.21 6.05
C ALA A 152 -36.17 -18.38 7.22
N LYS A 153 -36.37 -19.38 8.09
CA LYS A 153 -35.45 -19.70 9.20
C LYS A 153 -34.07 -20.10 8.67
N MET A 154 -34.01 -21.01 7.71
CA MET A 154 -32.73 -21.45 7.13
C MET A 154 -32.00 -20.31 6.40
N THR A 155 -32.75 -19.48 5.67
CA THR A 155 -32.21 -18.27 5.03
C THR A 155 -31.65 -17.29 6.07
N SER A 156 -32.31 -17.13 7.21
CA SER A 156 -31.80 -16.25 8.28
C SER A 156 -30.47 -16.73 8.86
N VAL A 157 -30.29 -18.05 9.03
CA VAL A 157 -29.02 -18.65 9.47
C VAL A 157 -27.93 -18.43 8.43
N LEU A 158 -28.24 -18.67 7.15
CA LEU A 158 -27.31 -18.48 6.05
C LEU A 158 -26.87 -17.01 5.92
N LEU A 159 -27.81 -16.06 6.00
CA LEU A 159 -27.50 -14.62 5.95
C LEU A 159 -26.75 -14.14 7.19
N ALA A 160 -26.98 -14.72 8.37
CA ALA A 160 -26.19 -14.43 9.56
C ALA A 160 -24.73 -14.87 9.39
N ALA A 161 -24.49 -16.06 8.82
CA ALA A 161 -23.15 -16.53 8.48
C ALA A 161 -22.49 -15.62 7.41
N MET A 162 -23.26 -15.15 6.43
CA MET A 162 -22.79 -14.19 5.41
C MET A 162 -22.41 -12.84 6.00
N ASN A 163 -23.19 -12.31 6.94
CA ASN A 163 -22.85 -11.08 7.65
C ASN A 163 -21.58 -11.25 8.47
N GLY A 164 -21.42 -12.37 9.18
CA GLY A 164 -20.17 -12.66 9.91
C GLY A 164 -18.94 -12.75 9.00
N LEU A 165 -19.10 -13.29 7.78
CA LEU A 165 -18.04 -13.28 6.76
C LEU A 165 -17.71 -11.86 6.30
N ASN A 166 -18.73 -11.05 5.97
CA ASN A 166 -18.55 -9.66 5.56
C ASN A 166 -17.83 -8.84 6.64
N GLU A 167 -18.22 -9.00 7.91
CA GLU A 167 -17.60 -8.32 9.05
C GLU A 167 -16.12 -8.67 9.21
N GLU A 168 -15.76 -9.95 9.09
CA GLU A 168 -14.37 -10.38 9.22
C GLU A 168 -13.52 -9.91 8.02
N ILE A 169 -14.08 -9.88 6.80
CA ILE A 169 -13.39 -9.31 5.63
C ILE A 169 -13.14 -7.81 5.81
N VAL A 170 -14.12 -7.05 6.33
CA VAL A 170 -13.95 -5.61 6.61
C VAL A 170 -12.89 -5.39 7.68
N LYS A 171 -12.87 -6.24 8.72
CA LYS A 171 -11.86 -6.19 9.77
C LYS A 171 -10.45 -6.47 9.24
N ASP A 172 -10.31 -7.47 8.36
CA ASP A 172 -9.06 -7.81 7.70
C ASP A 172 -8.56 -6.68 6.77
N LEU A 173 -9.47 -6.05 6.02
CA LEU A 173 -9.17 -4.87 5.21
C LEU A 173 -8.62 -3.71 6.06
N ASN A 174 -9.30 -3.39 7.16
CA ASN A 174 -8.87 -2.32 8.06
C ASN A 174 -7.53 -2.63 8.74
N ALA A 175 -7.29 -3.88 9.12
CA ALA A 175 -6.02 -4.30 9.71
C ALA A 175 -4.85 -4.17 8.72
N THR A 176 -5.10 -4.52 7.45
CA THR A 176 -4.10 -4.43 6.38
C THR A 176 -3.80 -2.97 6.01
N ASP A 177 -4.83 -2.12 5.97
CA ASP A 177 -4.67 -0.67 5.75
C ASP A 177 -3.85 -0.02 6.87
N GLU A 178 -4.17 -0.31 8.13
CA GLU A 178 -3.44 0.22 9.28
C GLU A 178 -1.97 -0.23 9.29
N ALA A 179 -1.70 -1.51 8.99
CA ALA A 179 -0.33 -2.00 8.86
C ALA A 179 0.45 -1.26 7.75
N THR A 180 -0.21 -0.94 6.64
CA THR A 180 0.36 -0.16 5.53
C THR A 180 0.64 1.28 5.94
N ASN A 181 -0.26 1.91 6.70
CA ASN A 181 -0.09 3.27 7.22
C ASN A 181 1.12 3.37 8.16
N VAL A 182 1.26 2.42 9.08
CA VAL A 182 2.42 2.34 9.99
C VAL A 182 3.74 2.21 9.20
N GLN A 183 3.75 1.37 8.16
CA GLN A 183 4.92 1.19 7.30
C GLN A 183 5.26 2.45 6.50
N TYR A 184 4.25 3.14 5.98
CA TYR A 184 4.42 4.42 5.28
C TYR A 184 4.99 5.49 6.22
N ASP A 185 4.42 5.66 7.41
CA ASP A 185 4.86 6.64 8.40
C ASP A 185 6.32 6.42 8.81
N HIS A 186 6.70 5.18 9.06
CA HIS A 186 8.09 4.82 9.37
C HIS A 186 9.04 5.18 8.22
N SER A 187 8.69 4.79 6.99
CA SER A 187 9.49 5.07 5.79
C SER A 187 9.63 6.57 5.52
N ARG A 188 8.53 7.32 5.70
CA ARG A 188 8.51 8.78 5.57
C ARG A 188 9.44 9.44 6.57
N ASN A 189 9.37 9.04 7.84
CA ASN A 189 10.18 9.63 8.90
C ASN A 189 11.69 9.38 8.68
N ILE A 190 12.07 8.20 8.20
CA ILE A 190 13.47 7.90 7.81
C ILE A 190 13.92 8.82 6.68
N LEU A 191 13.12 8.95 5.61
CA LEU A 191 13.47 9.80 4.47
C LEU A 191 13.61 11.27 4.87
N ILE A 192 12.69 11.79 5.69
CA ILE A 192 12.78 13.16 6.25
C ILE A 192 14.06 13.30 7.08
N GLY A 193 14.36 12.34 7.95
CA GLY A 193 15.58 12.35 8.77
C GLY A 193 16.85 12.41 7.93
N ILE A 194 16.92 11.61 6.86
CA ILE A 194 18.04 11.61 5.91
C ILE A 194 18.14 12.97 5.21
N VAL A 195 17.04 13.53 4.70
CA VAL A 195 17.03 14.84 4.02
C VAL A 195 17.54 15.94 4.95
N VAL A 196 17.00 16.02 6.17
CA VAL A 196 17.41 17.03 7.15
C VAL A 196 18.89 16.85 7.50
N GLY A 197 19.34 15.61 7.72
CA GLY A 197 20.75 15.30 7.97
C GLY A 197 21.66 15.75 6.83
N LEU A 198 21.27 15.51 5.57
CA LEU A 198 22.03 15.92 4.39
C LEU A 198 22.09 17.44 4.23
N LEU A 199 20.99 18.14 4.50
CA LEU A 199 20.96 19.61 4.45
C LEU A 199 21.88 20.22 5.51
N VAL A 200 21.79 19.75 6.75
CA VAL A 200 22.64 20.22 7.85
C VAL A 200 24.11 19.93 7.55
N PHE A 201 24.43 18.71 7.13
CA PHE A 201 25.79 18.32 6.76
C PHE A 201 26.34 19.20 5.62
N SER A 202 25.56 19.39 4.55
CA SER A 202 25.95 20.20 3.41
C SER A 202 26.18 21.67 3.80
N ALA A 203 25.33 22.24 4.66
CA ALA A 203 25.48 23.60 5.16
C ALA A 203 26.76 23.76 6.00
N VAL A 204 27.01 22.83 6.94
CA VAL A 204 28.23 22.85 7.77
C VAL A 204 29.48 22.77 6.92
N VAL A 205 29.51 21.85 5.95
CA VAL A 205 30.64 21.66 5.04
C VAL A 205 30.84 22.89 4.15
N ALA A 206 29.77 23.46 3.60
CA ALA A 206 29.83 24.65 2.76
C ALA A 206 30.38 25.87 3.52
N ILE A 207 29.89 26.12 4.74
CA ILE A 207 30.37 27.20 5.61
C ILE A 207 31.84 26.97 5.96
N TRP A 208 32.22 25.75 6.34
CA TRP A 208 33.60 25.41 6.69
C TRP A 208 34.57 25.62 5.51
N ILE A 209 34.22 25.17 4.30
CA ILE A 209 35.02 25.41 3.09
C ILE A 209 35.11 26.90 2.78
N SER A 210 33.97 27.61 2.80
CA SER A 210 33.90 29.04 2.48
C SER A 210 34.82 29.85 3.41
N ILE A 211 34.74 29.64 4.73
CA ILE A 211 35.59 30.35 5.70
C ILE A 211 37.08 30.05 5.48
N ASN A 212 37.45 28.80 5.21
CA ASN A 212 38.86 28.43 5.00
C ASN A 212 39.44 29.07 3.72
N ILE A 213 38.69 29.04 2.61
CA ILE A 213 39.13 29.64 1.36
C ILE A 213 39.18 31.17 1.48
N SER A 214 38.14 31.82 2.03
CA SER A 214 38.09 33.27 2.18
C SER A 214 39.20 33.81 3.09
N ARG A 215 39.51 33.12 4.21
CA ARG A 215 40.62 33.52 5.08
C ARG A 215 41.97 33.39 4.39
N GLY A 216 42.19 32.30 3.66
CA GLY A 216 43.41 32.08 2.90
C GLY A 216 43.64 33.13 1.81
N LEU A 217 42.61 33.41 1.01
CA LEU A 217 42.67 34.44 -0.04
C LEU A 217 42.84 35.85 0.52
N ARG A 218 42.18 36.19 1.64
CA ARG A 218 42.34 37.51 2.27
C ARG A 218 43.79 37.76 2.69
N ARG A 219 44.46 36.77 3.29
CA ARG A 219 45.87 36.86 3.65
C ARG A 219 46.79 37.13 2.46
N ALA A 220 46.56 36.41 1.34
CA ALA A 220 47.31 36.66 0.12
C ALA A 220 47.02 38.08 -0.43
N SER A 221 45.78 38.55 -0.36
CA SER A 221 45.42 39.92 -0.73
C SER A 221 46.10 40.97 0.16
N ASP A 222 46.14 40.75 1.47
CA ASP A 222 46.75 41.67 2.43
C ASP A 222 48.27 41.80 2.16
N LEU A 223 48.95 40.70 1.84
CA LEU A 223 50.35 40.72 1.41
C LEU A 223 50.56 41.50 0.12
N ALA A 224 49.67 41.31 -0.87
CA ALA A 224 49.74 42.04 -2.14
C ALA A 224 49.63 43.55 -1.90
N VAL A 225 48.74 43.96 -1.01
CA VAL A 225 48.57 45.36 -0.61
C VAL A 225 49.81 45.88 0.09
N ALA A 226 50.37 45.15 1.07
CA ALA A 226 51.60 45.52 1.76
C ALA A 226 52.78 45.73 0.79
N VAL A 227 52.98 44.80 -0.15
CA VAL A 227 54.03 44.92 -1.19
C VAL A 227 53.78 46.14 -2.07
N SER A 228 52.54 46.42 -2.47
CA SER A 228 52.21 47.56 -3.34
C SER A 228 52.46 48.93 -2.70
N ILE A 229 52.45 49.00 -1.36
CA ILE A 229 52.79 50.23 -0.61
C ILE A 229 54.27 50.25 -0.16
N GLY A 230 55.07 49.26 -0.55
CA GLY A 230 56.50 49.17 -0.24
C GLY A 230 56.85 48.59 1.14
N ASP A 231 55.89 47.96 1.83
CA ASP A 231 56.15 47.23 3.08
C ASP A 231 56.59 45.80 2.78
N LEU A 232 57.90 45.55 2.92
CA LEU A 232 58.55 44.26 2.62
C LEU A 232 58.80 43.42 3.88
N ASN A 233 58.45 43.91 5.07
CA ASN A 233 58.71 43.20 6.33
C ASN A 233 57.50 42.37 6.82
N HIS A 234 56.61 41.98 5.91
CA HIS A 234 55.37 41.27 6.25
C HIS A 234 55.54 39.75 6.16
N GLU A 235 55.51 39.06 7.30
CA GLU A 235 55.58 37.58 7.36
C GLU A 235 54.16 37.00 7.55
N ILE A 236 53.68 36.19 6.61
CA ILE A 236 52.33 35.60 6.67
C ILE A 236 52.38 34.08 6.78
N GLU A 237 52.17 33.58 7.99
CA GLU A 237 52.10 32.13 8.22
C GLU A 237 50.74 31.53 7.76
N HIS A 238 50.76 30.80 6.64
CA HIS A 238 49.66 29.93 6.23
C HIS A 238 49.91 28.47 6.61
N LYS A 239 49.24 28.03 7.68
CA LYS A 239 49.43 26.69 8.28
C LYS A 239 48.89 25.53 7.42
N ALA A 240 47.89 25.76 6.59
CA ALA A 240 47.31 24.70 5.76
C ALA A 240 48.20 24.40 4.54
N ASN A 241 48.43 23.11 4.25
CA ASN A 241 49.23 22.68 3.12
C ASN A 241 48.36 22.53 1.84
N ASP A 242 47.90 23.65 1.28
CA ASP A 242 47.05 23.73 0.08
C ASP A 242 47.58 24.78 -0.92
N GLU A 243 46.88 25.00 -2.04
CA GLU A 243 47.30 25.91 -3.11
C GLU A 243 47.43 27.37 -2.63
N ILE A 244 46.73 27.77 -1.58
CA ILE A 244 46.90 29.10 -0.98
C ILE A 244 48.29 29.23 -0.34
N LYS A 245 48.84 28.15 0.22
CA LYS A 245 50.22 28.16 0.75
C LYS A 245 51.23 28.49 -0.33
N ASP A 246 51.08 27.88 -1.50
CA ASP A 246 51.98 28.12 -2.64
C ASP A 246 51.84 29.55 -3.15
N LEU A 247 50.62 30.08 -3.16
CA LEU A 247 50.36 31.48 -3.54
C LEU A 247 51.07 32.45 -2.57
N VAL A 248 50.84 32.31 -1.26
CA VAL A 248 51.47 33.16 -0.24
C VAL A 248 53.00 33.05 -0.31
N LYS A 249 53.54 31.82 -0.38
CA LYS A 249 54.99 31.59 -0.47
C LYS A 249 55.61 32.19 -1.74
N SER A 250 54.90 32.17 -2.88
CA SER A 250 55.40 32.78 -4.11
C SER A 250 55.44 34.30 -4.03
N MET A 251 54.56 34.90 -3.23
CA MET A 251 54.56 36.34 -2.97
C MET A 251 55.61 36.77 -1.94
N GLU A 252 55.93 35.91 -0.96
CA GLU A 252 57.03 36.14 0.00
C GLU A 252 58.40 36.30 -0.71
N ILE A 253 58.59 35.65 -1.87
CA ILE A 253 59.80 35.84 -2.70
C ILE A 253 59.92 37.29 -3.21
N MET A 254 58.82 38.05 -3.29
CA MET A 254 58.85 39.47 -3.71
C MET A 254 59.18 40.41 -2.55
N THR A 255 59.06 39.94 -1.30
CA THR A 255 59.34 40.71 -0.08
C THR A 255 60.78 40.55 0.43
N THR A 256 61.50 39.51 -0.01
CA THR A 256 62.92 39.26 0.31
C THR A 256 63.82 39.61 -0.87
#